data_AF-A0A6G9ASU6-F1
#
_entry.id   AF-A0A6G9ASU6-F1
#
_cell.length_a   1.000
_cell.length_b   1.000
_cell.length_c   1.000
_cell.angle_alpha   90.00
_cell.angle_beta   90.00
_cell.angle_gamma   90.00
#
_symmetry.space_group_name_H-M   'P 1'
#
loop_
_entity.id
_entity.type
_entity.pdbx_description
1 polymer ?
#
loop_
_entity_poly.entity_id
_entity_poly.type
_entity_poly.pdbx_seq_one_letter_code
_entity_poly.pdbx_strand_id
1 'polypeptide(L)'
;MKRITLALAVLCILVIGCKDAPLELTPSPSSGQRVAHLTIRYYRFLDQEPMLDTVLIDGAVKAIASKDSMSFRYDSQGRLTNYDRTQYSANISGPYTSGTLKSEYTYQNGQFQELEGSTGIRFQYRLDDSQRRVLSRTKKRYSYIDVDTLRQYSAEGILKTVQFLNNRQVFTIDNGNVVRIEQYGIASGKLEQVTQMTYDNTHLAPPAQLTFLGETSRNALVHKKILDYGYTDGVHIYDYTYTNEYDAQGRMTRQIEYHQESWYNQGKPYFWTATDYYY
;
A
#
# COMPACT_ATOMS: atom_id res chain seq x y z
N MET A 1 40.42 26.28 52.18
CA MET A 1 39.63 27.31 51.48
C MET A 1 39.97 27.29 50.00
N LYS A 2 38.92 27.40 49.16
CA LYS A 2 38.81 27.55 47.69
C LYS A 2 40.02 28.28 47.03
N ARG A 3 40.46 27.99 45.80
CA ARG A 3 39.71 28.12 44.53
C ARG A 3 40.31 27.33 43.36
N ILE A 4 39.40 26.90 42.49
CA ILE A 4 39.53 26.28 41.16
C ILE A 4 39.71 27.36 40.08
N THR A 5 40.52 27.12 39.04
CA THR A 5 40.22 27.29 37.58
C THR A 5 41.47 26.90 36.77
N LEU A 6 41.55 25.80 35.99
CA LEU A 6 40.88 25.33 34.75
C LEU A 6 41.66 25.68 33.46
N ALA A 7 41.86 24.63 32.64
CA ALA A 7 42.08 24.59 31.19
C ALA A 7 43.50 24.79 30.64
N LEU A 8 44.16 23.67 30.29
CA LEU A 8 44.53 23.34 28.89
C LEU A 8 45.06 21.89 28.82
N ALA A 9 44.20 20.95 28.44
CA ALA A 9 44.62 19.62 27.99
C ALA A 9 44.01 19.39 26.61
N VAL A 10 44.52 20.16 25.65
CA VAL A 10 44.40 19.85 24.23
C VAL A 10 45.61 19.00 23.89
N LEU A 11 45.39 18.01 23.02
CA LEU A 11 46.40 17.20 22.33
C LEU A 11 46.74 15.85 22.98
N CYS A 12 45.90 14.86 22.70
CA CYS A 12 46.30 13.55 22.15
C CYS A 12 45.04 12.71 21.98
N ILE A 13 44.58 12.54 20.74
CA ILE A 13 44.28 11.24 20.11
C ILE A 13 44.10 11.55 18.63
N LEU A 14 45.20 11.35 17.90
CA LEU A 14 45.21 11.06 16.48
C LEU A 14 44.73 9.61 16.29
N VAL A 15 43.83 9.43 15.32
CA VAL A 15 43.74 8.23 14.45
C VAL A 15 43.39 6.91 15.15
N ILE A 16 42.08 6.68 15.36
CA ILE A 16 41.47 5.36 15.19
C ILE A 16 40.15 5.56 14.44
N GLY A 17 40.13 5.05 13.20
CA GLY A 17 38.99 4.83 12.31
C GLY A 17 37.72 5.66 12.51
N CYS A 18 37.46 6.59 11.60
CA CYS A 18 36.11 6.79 11.10
C CYS A 18 35.61 5.44 10.56
N LYS A 19 35.04 4.61 11.44
CA LYS A 19 33.88 3.85 11.02
C LYS A 19 32.84 4.91 10.74
N ASP A 20 32.43 5.02 9.49
CA ASP A 20 31.15 5.61 9.16
C ASP A 20 30.17 5.07 10.20
N ALA A 21 29.78 5.93 11.15
CA ALA A 21 28.59 5.66 11.91
C ALA A 21 27.53 5.43 10.83
N PRO A 22 26.80 4.30 10.85
CA PRO A 22 25.67 4.21 9.96
C PRO A 22 24.89 5.49 10.21
N LEU A 23 24.63 6.26 9.16
CA LEU A 23 23.60 7.29 9.19
C LEU A 23 22.43 6.56 9.84
N GLU A 24 22.17 6.85 11.12
CA GLU A 24 20.93 6.45 11.73
C GLU A 24 19.92 7.11 10.82
N LEU A 25 19.29 6.29 9.97
CA LEU A 25 18.07 6.64 9.29
C LEU A 25 17.13 6.93 10.45
N THR A 26 17.12 8.19 10.90
CA THR A 26 16.15 8.68 11.85
C THR A 26 14.83 8.19 11.28
N PRO A 27 14.11 7.30 11.98
CA PRO A 27 12.83 6.85 11.46
C PRO A 27 12.03 8.11 11.22
N SER A 28 11.69 8.36 9.95
CA SER A 28 10.88 9.51 9.59
C SER A 28 9.68 9.48 10.53
N PRO A 29 9.37 10.59 11.21
CA PRO A 29 8.25 10.60 12.14
C PRO A 29 7.03 10.11 11.37
N SER A 30 6.45 8.99 11.79
CA SER A 30 5.10 8.68 11.38
C SER A 30 4.29 9.90 11.84
N SER A 31 3.47 10.48 10.97
CA SER A 31 2.65 11.64 11.33
C SER A 31 1.67 11.36 12.48
N GLY A 32 1.74 10.19 13.13
CA GLY A 32 0.83 9.71 14.19
C GLY A 32 -0.59 9.43 13.69
N GLN A 33 -0.99 10.11 12.61
CA GLN A 33 -2.35 10.14 12.11
C GLN A 33 -2.46 9.18 10.93
N ARG A 34 -3.16 8.09 11.17
CA ARG A 34 -3.53 7.13 10.13
C ARG A 34 -4.67 7.68 9.28
N VAL A 35 -4.79 7.19 8.06
CA VAL A 35 -5.92 7.50 7.18
C VAL A 35 -7.20 6.96 7.81
N ALA A 36 -8.10 7.84 8.22
CA ALA A 36 -9.40 7.48 8.78
C ALA A 36 -10.42 7.17 7.68
N HIS A 37 -10.27 7.79 6.51
CA HIS A 37 -11.15 7.58 5.37
C HIS A 37 -10.37 7.71 4.06
N LEU A 38 -10.74 6.91 3.05
CA LEU A 38 -10.27 7.10 1.68
C LEU A 38 -11.39 6.92 0.68
N THR A 39 -11.27 7.59 -0.45
CA THR A 39 -12.17 7.46 -1.59
C THR A 39 -11.37 7.18 -2.85
N ILE A 40 -11.70 6.12 -3.58
CA ILE A 40 -11.09 5.81 -4.86
C ILE A 40 -12.14 6.02 -5.95
N ARG A 41 -11.85 6.88 -6.92
CA ARG A 41 -12.68 7.08 -8.12
C ARG A 41 -12.01 6.38 -9.29
N TYR A 42 -12.77 5.53 -9.97
CA TYR A 42 -12.29 4.75 -11.10
C TYR A 42 -12.75 5.37 -12.42
N TYR A 43 -11.80 5.54 -13.34
CA TYR A 43 -12.07 6.08 -14.66
C TYR A 43 -13.14 5.26 -15.39
N ARG A 44 -14.01 5.97 -16.10
CA ARG A 44 -14.99 5.38 -17.02
C ARG A 44 -14.30 5.05 -18.34
N PHE A 45 -14.07 3.76 -18.58
CA PHE A 45 -13.67 3.29 -19.90
C PHE A 45 -14.79 3.51 -20.92
N LEU A 46 -14.44 4.03 -22.10
CA LEU A 46 -15.26 4.06 -23.31
C LEU A 46 -16.49 4.99 -23.33
N ASP A 47 -16.57 6.01 -22.46
CA ASP A 47 -17.71 6.96 -22.43
C ASP A 47 -19.10 6.29 -22.41
N GLN A 48 -19.23 5.07 -21.88
CA GLN A 48 -20.49 4.30 -21.89
C GLN A 48 -21.46 4.73 -20.78
N GLU A 49 -22.67 5.18 -21.13
CA GLU A 49 -23.66 5.61 -20.15
C GLU A 49 -24.11 4.42 -19.28
N PRO A 50 -24.39 4.64 -17.99
CA PRO A 50 -24.48 5.91 -17.28
C PRO A 50 -23.19 6.33 -16.55
N MET A 51 -23.03 7.64 -16.31
CA MET A 51 -21.97 8.19 -15.43
C MET A 51 -22.39 8.18 -13.96
N LEU A 52 -21.44 7.95 -13.05
CA LEU A 52 -21.68 8.09 -11.60
C LEU A 52 -21.43 9.52 -11.11
N ASP A 53 -20.28 10.08 -11.47
CA ASP A 53 -19.77 11.36 -10.95
C ASP A 53 -18.70 11.91 -11.92
N THR A 54 -18.15 13.07 -11.59
CA THR A 54 -16.98 13.63 -12.28
C THR A 54 -15.86 13.97 -11.30
N VAL A 55 -14.65 14.10 -11.82
CA VAL A 55 -13.49 14.59 -11.07
C VAL A 55 -12.69 15.56 -11.93
N LEU A 56 -12.16 16.62 -11.33
CA LEU A 56 -11.25 17.55 -12.00
C LEU A 56 -9.81 17.03 -11.86
N ILE A 57 -9.16 16.77 -13.00
CA ILE A 57 -7.77 16.28 -13.09
C ILE A 57 -7.04 17.18 -14.09
N ASP A 58 -5.96 17.83 -13.65
CA ASP A 58 -5.15 18.75 -14.47
C ASP A 58 -5.99 19.80 -15.22
N GLY A 59 -7.03 20.34 -14.57
CA GLY A 59 -7.94 21.32 -15.16
C GLY A 59 -8.98 20.76 -16.14
N ALA A 60 -8.99 19.43 -16.38
CA ALA A 60 -9.98 18.76 -17.21
C ALA A 60 -10.97 17.94 -16.37
N VAL A 61 -12.26 18.04 -16.69
CA VAL A 61 -13.31 17.21 -16.07
C VAL A 61 -13.27 15.81 -16.66
N LYS A 62 -13.18 14.79 -15.80
CA LYS A 62 -13.17 13.37 -16.16
C LYS A 62 -14.39 12.66 -15.59
N ALA A 63 -14.99 11.78 -16.40
CA ALA A 63 -16.14 10.97 -16.01
C ALA A 63 -15.72 9.75 -15.18
N ILE A 64 -16.51 9.44 -14.15
CA ILE A 64 -16.28 8.31 -13.23
C ILE A 64 -17.38 7.27 -13.40
N ALA A 65 -16.99 6.00 -13.53
CA ALA A 65 -17.93 4.87 -13.65
C ALA A 65 -18.29 4.28 -12.29
N SER A 66 -17.33 4.24 -11.38
CA SER A 66 -17.50 3.68 -10.04
C SER A 66 -16.62 4.39 -9.03
N LYS A 67 -17.01 4.27 -7.76
CA LYS A 67 -16.30 4.86 -6.63
C LYS A 67 -16.35 3.91 -5.45
N ASP A 68 -15.22 3.70 -4.81
CA ASP A 68 -15.14 3.04 -3.52
C ASP A 68 -14.97 4.10 -2.42
N SER A 69 -15.72 3.96 -1.34
CA SER A 69 -15.59 4.77 -0.13
C SER A 69 -15.27 3.86 1.03
N MET A 70 -14.18 4.13 1.73
CA MET A 70 -13.61 3.23 2.72
C MET A 70 -13.28 4.00 4.00
N SER A 71 -13.69 3.47 5.16
CA SER A 71 -13.41 4.05 6.46
C SER A 71 -12.66 3.05 7.34
N PHE A 72 -11.71 3.57 8.12
CA PHE A 72 -10.83 2.77 8.96
C PHE A 72 -10.86 3.30 10.39
N ARG A 73 -10.85 2.39 11.36
CA ARG A 73 -10.65 2.73 12.77
C ARG A 73 -9.50 1.92 13.34
N TYR A 74 -8.77 2.54 14.25
CA TYR A 74 -7.57 1.97 14.85
C TYR A 74 -7.67 2.01 16.37
N ASP A 75 -7.07 1.03 17.04
CA ASP A 75 -6.87 1.09 18.48
C ASP A 75 -5.69 2.01 18.87
N SER A 76 -5.44 2.14 20.17
CA SER A 76 -4.36 2.96 20.72
C SER A 76 -2.94 2.49 20.33
N GLN A 77 -2.80 1.25 19.83
CA GLN A 77 -1.55 0.71 19.31
C GLN A 77 -1.42 0.92 17.79
N GLY A 78 -2.42 1.55 17.16
CA GLY A 78 -2.50 1.79 15.74
C GLY A 78 -2.76 0.51 14.94
N ARG A 79 -3.44 -0.48 15.53
CA ARG A 79 -3.90 -1.69 14.81
C ARG A 79 -5.32 -1.46 14.31
N LEU A 80 -5.62 -1.87 13.09
CA LEU A 80 -6.95 -1.74 12.50
C LEU A 80 -7.98 -2.56 13.28
N THR A 81 -9.07 -1.94 13.73
CA THR A 81 -10.19 -2.59 14.45
C THR A 81 -11.47 -2.65 13.63
N ASN A 82 -11.66 -1.73 12.68
CA ASN A 82 -12.83 -1.71 11.81
C ASN A 82 -12.47 -1.28 10.40
N TYR A 83 -13.12 -1.90 9.42
CA TYR A 83 -13.04 -1.54 8.02
C TYR A 83 -14.43 -1.55 7.40
N ASP A 84 -14.89 -0.36 7.01
CA ASP A 84 -16.15 -0.17 6.32
C ASP A 84 -15.87 0.14 4.86
N ARG A 85 -16.55 -0.54 3.93
CA ARG A 85 -16.46 -0.27 2.50
C ARG A 85 -17.84 -0.17 1.88
N THR A 86 -18.08 0.93 1.18
CA THR A 86 -19.23 1.08 0.29
C THR A 86 -18.73 1.23 -1.14
N GLN A 87 -19.26 0.41 -2.04
CA GLN A 87 -19.02 0.56 -3.47
C GLN A 87 -20.21 1.24 -4.12
N TYR A 88 -19.92 2.17 -5.03
CA TYR A 88 -20.90 2.87 -5.84
C TYR A 88 -20.60 2.60 -7.31
N SER A 89 -21.64 2.30 -8.08
CA SER A 89 -21.57 2.13 -9.53
C SER A 89 -22.71 2.90 -10.19
N ALA A 90 -22.51 3.39 -11.40
CA ALA A 90 -23.61 3.90 -12.19
C ALA A 90 -24.48 2.75 -12.74
N ASN A 91 -25.80 2.90 -12.70
CA ASN A 91 -26.73 2.09 -13.46
C ASN A 91 -27.79 2.98 -14.17
N ILE A 92 -28.60 2.40 -15.05
CA ILE A 92 -29.60 3.15 -15.85
C ILE A 92 -30.62 3.92 -15.00
N SER A 93 -30.76 3.58 -13.72
CA SER A 93 -31.66 4.20 -12.75
C SER A 93 -30.96 5.20 -11.82
N GLY A 94 -29.67 5.45 -12.03
CA GLY A 94 -28.83 6.35 -11.23
C GLY A 94 -27.71 5.64 -10.47
N PRO A 95 -27.11 6.30 -9.46
CA PRO A 95 -26.12 5.68 -8.58
C PRO A 95 -26.68 4.47 -7.83
N TYR A 96 -25.97 3.34 -7.87
CA TYR A 96 -26.32 2.11 -7.18
C TYR A 96 -25.25 1.71 -6.16
N THR A 97 -25.69 1.14 -5.05
CA THR A 97 -24.82 0.49 -4.06
C THR A 97 -25.55 -0.71 -3.42
N SER A 98 -24.80 -1.75 -3.08
CA SER A 98 -25.30 -2.89 -2.28
C SER A 98 -25.27 -2.61 -0.77
N GLY A 99 -24.98 -1.37 -0.36
CA GLY A 99 -24.79 -0.99 1.04
C GLY A 99 -23.34 -1.15 1.52
N THR A 100 -23.11 -0.81 2.79
CA THR A 100 -21.78 -0.84 3.41
C THR A 100 -21.45 -2.22 3.97
N LEU A 101 -20.32 -2.77 3.54
CA LEU A 101 -19.71 -3.95 4.14
C LEU A 101 -18.88 -3.53 5.35
N LYS A 102 -19.17 -4.07 6.54
CA LYS A 102 -18.53 -3.68 7.81
C LYS A 102 -17.76 -4.82 8.42
N SER A 103 -16.44 -4.77 8.35
CA SER A 103 -15.58 -5.79 8.94
C SER A 103 -15.03 -5.35 10.28
N GLU A 104 -14.93 -6.27 11.23
CA GLU A 104 -14.38 -6.03 12.57
C GLU A 104 -13.16 -6.90 12.79
N TYR A 105 -12.19 -6.36 13.52
CA TYR A 105 -10.91 -7.02 13.78
C TYR A 105 -10.58 -6.96 15.27
N THR A 106 -10.18 -8.10 15.82
CA THR A 106 -9.75 -8.20 17.23
C THR A 106 -8.39 -8.89 17.33
N TYR A 107 -7.63 -8.52 18.37
CA TYR A 107 -6.28 -9.02 18.62
C TYR A 107 -6.21 -9.49 20.07
N GLN A 108 -6.00 -10.80 20.28
CA GLN A 108 -5.94 -11.37 21.62
C GLN A 108 -5.09 -12.65 21.63
N ASN A 109 -4.21 -12.79 22.63
CA ASN A 109 -3.44 -14.02 22.89
C ASN A 109 -2.71 -14.59 21.66
N GLY A 110 -2.01 -13.76 20.88
CA GLY A 110 -1.33 -14.22 19.66
C GLY A 110 -2.24 -14.50 18.47
N GLN A 111 -3.53 -14.19 18.57
CA GLN A 111 -4.50 -14.38 17.50
C GLN A 111 -5.05 -13.04 17.01
N PHE A 112 -5.18 -12.94 15.70
CA PHE A 112 -6.02 -11.99 15.00
C PHE A 112 -7.34 -12.68 14.67
N GLN A 113 -8.46 -12.01 14.90
CA GLN A 113 -9.75 -12.47 14.41
C GLN A 113 -10.36 -11.41 13.50
N GLU A 114 -10.96 -11.88 12.41
CA GLU A 114 -11.73 -11.06 11.48
C GLU A 114 -13.18 -11.55 11.51
N LEU A 115 -14.11 -10.64 11.77
CA LEU A 115 -15.52 -10.82 11.46
C LEU A 115 -15.78 -10.09 10.14
N GLU A 116 -16.07 -10.85 9.09
CA GLU A 116 -16.19 -10.28 7.76
C GLU A 116 -17.58 -9.69 7.49
N GLY A 117 -17.62 -8.44 7.04
CA GLY A 117 -18.88 -7.70 6.89
C GLY A 117 -19.88 -8.23 5.87
N SER A 118 -19.42 -8.89 4.80
CA SER A 118 -20.33 -9.41 3.76
C SER A 118 -21.03 -10.71 4.16
N THR A 119 -20.38 -11.52 5.00
CA THR A 119 -20.81 -12.91 5.25
C THR A 119 -21.07 -13.20 6.72
N GLY A 120 -20.59 -12.35 7.63
CA GLY A 120 -20.56 -12.64 9.06
C GLY A 120 -19.65 -13.80 9.45
N ILE A 121 -18.86 -14.34 8.51
CA ILE A 121 -17.94 -15.45 8.78
C ILE A 121 -16.79 -14.93 9.64
N ARG A 122 -16.45 -15.69 10.68
CA ARG A 122 -15.31 -15.43 11.54
C ARG A 122 -14.09 -16.21 11.04
N PHE A 123 -12.99 -15.50 10.84
CA PHE A 123 -11.69 -16.07 10.55
C PHE A 123 -10.72 -15.78 11.69
N GLN A 124 -9.76 -16.69 11.91
CA GLN A 124 -8.76 -16.55 12.96
C GLN A 124 -7.39 -16.91 12.41
N TYR A 125 -6.39 -16.07 12.71
CA TYR A 125 -5.04 -16.17 12.20
C TYR A 125 -4.02 -15.92 13.30
N ARG A 126 -2.88 -16.61 13.22
CA ARG A 126 -1.76 -16.35 14.11
C ARG A 126 -1.10 -15.02 13.77
N LEU A 127 -0.80 -14.26 14.81
CA LEU A 127 0.02 -13.07 14.73
C LEU A 127 1.50 -13.42 14.78
N ASP A 128 2.33 -12.51 14.29
CA ASP A 128 3.77 -12.51 14.47
C ASP A 128 4.16 -12.25 15.94
N ASP A 129 5.45 -12.37 16.23
CA ASP A 129 5.97 -12.18 17.59
C ASP A 129 5.74 -10.74 18.10
N SER A 130 5.56 -9.78 17.19
CA SER A 130 5.20 -8.40 17.53
C SER A 130 3.72 -8.23 17.90
N GLN A 131 2.88 -9.27 17.75
CA GLN A 131 1.45 -9.25 18.02
C GLN A 131 0.67 -8.25 17.16
N ARG A 132 1.13 -7.99 15.92
CA ARG A 132 0.55 -6.96 15.04
C ARG A 132 0.14 -7.46 13.67
N ARG A 133 0.91 -8.39 13.08
CA ARG A 133 0.74 -8.81 11.67
C ARG A 133 0.45 -10.29 11.56
N VAL A 134 -0.33 -10.68 10.57
CA VAL A 134 -0.65 -12.10 10.34
C VAL A 134 0.49 -12.81 9.62
N LEU A 135 0.78 -14.05 10.03
CA LEU A 135 1.78 -14.90 9.36
C LEU A 135 1.20 -15.71 8.19
N SER A 136 -0.13 -15.88 8.19
CA SER A 136 -0.89 -16.57 7.16
C SER A 136 -2.36 -16.14 7.26
N ARG A 137 -3.05 -16.07 6.13
CA ARG A 137 -4.46 -15.72 6.00
C ARG A 137 -5.10 -16.57 4.91
N THR A 138 -5.65 -17.73 5.27
CA THR A 138 -6.48 -18.51 4.35
C THR A 138 -7.96 -18.31 4.67
N LYS A 139 -8.74 -17.80 3.71
CA LYS A 139 -10.22 -17.74 3.80
C LYS A 139 -10.82 -18.78 2.88
N LYS A 140 -11.57 -19.72 3.44
CA LYS A 140 -12.33 -20.71 2.68
C LYS A 140 -13.83 -20.43 2.82
N ARG A 141 -14.54 -20.25 1.71
CA ARG A 141 -16.00 -20.06 1.64
C ARG A 141 -16.56 -20.89 0.52
N TYR A 142 -17.46 -21.83 0.79
CA TYR A 142 -18.07 -22.66 -0.26
C TYR A 142 -17.02 -23.16 -1.28
N SER A 143 -17.10 -22.73 -2.54
CA SER A 143 -16.15 -23.02 -3.63
C SER A 143 -14.94 -22.07 -3.72
N TYR A 144 -14.93 -20.96 -2.99
CA TYR A 144 -13.88 -19.95 -3.00
C TYR A 144 -12.83 -20.22 -1.91
N ILE A 145 -11.55 -20.18 -2.31
CA ILE A 145 -10.42 -20.21 -1.38
C ILE A 145 -9.46 -19.07 -1.71
N ASP A 146 -9.27 -18.16 -0.75
CA ASP A 146 -8.25 -17.12 -0.77
C ASP A 146 -7.10 -17.63 0.10
N VAL A 147 -6.00 -18.04 -0.52
CA VAL A 147 -4.81 -18.57 0.16
C VAL A 147 -3.76 -17.49 0.18
N ASP A 148 -3.29 -17.17 1.38
CA ASP A 148 -2.16 -16.28 1.61
C ASP A 148 -1.37 -16.87 2.78
N THR A 149 -0.14 -17.31 2.50
CA THR A 149 0.67 -18.07 3.45
C THR A 149 2.12 -17.66 3.37
N LEU A 150 2.92 -18.12 4.34
CA LEU A 150 4.37 -17.91 4.38
C LEU A 150 4.75 -16.42 4.29
N ARG A 151 3.96 -15.56 4.95
CA ARG A 151 4.26 -14.13 5.04
C ARG A 151 5.53 -13.94 5.86
N GLN A 152 6.46 -13.16 5.33
CA GLN A 152 7.64 -12.69 6.07
C GLN A 152 7.75 -11.18 5.92
N TYR A 153 8.28 -10.53 6.96
CA TYR A 153 8.34 -9.08 7.06
C TYR A 153 9.78 -8.61 7.27
N SER A 154 10.09 -7.39 6.84
CA SER A 154 11.30 -6.68 7.23
C SER A 154 11.22 -6.23 8.69
N ALA A 155 12.31 -5.67 9.23
CA ALA A 155 12.32 -5.11 10.57
C ALA A 155 11.32 -3.94 10.72
N GLU A 156 11.15 -3.17 9.65
CA GLU A 156 10.18 -2.06 9.55
C GLU A 156 8.74 -2.55 9.36
N GLY A 157 8.54 -3.85 9.11
CA GLY A 157 7.22 -4.43 8.92
C GLY A 157 6.69 -4.44 7.51
N ILE A 158 7.53 -4.13 6.53
CA ILE A 158 7.17 -4.20 5.11
C ILE A 158 7.23 -5.67 4.67
N LEU A 159 6.25 -6.11 3.88
CA LEU A 159 6.17 -7.48 3.40
C LEU A 159 7.38 -7.81 2.50
N LYS A 160 8.07 -8.92 2.80
CA LYS A 160 9.23 -9.45 2.06
C LYS A 160 8.88 -10.60 1.13
N THR A 161 7.96 -11.45 1.55
CA THR A 161 7.48 -12.57 0.73
C THR A 161 6.08 -12.94 1.16
N VAL A 162 5.31 -13.45 0.21
CA VAL A 162 4.01 -14.09 0.44
C VAL A 162 3.80 -15.16 -0.62
N GLN A 163 3.13 -16.24 -0.23
CA GLN A 163 2.71 -17.29 -1.13
C GLN A 163 1.19 -17.30 -1.23
N PHE A 164 0.69 -17.05 -2.43
CA PHE A 164 -0.72 -17.18 -2.79
C PHE A 164 -1.03 -18.58 -3.31
N LEU A 165 -2.26 -18.84 -3.77
CA LEU A 165 -2.66 -20.15 -4.27
C LEU A 165 -1.79 -20.64 -5.44
N ASN A 166 -1.51 -19.77 -6.40
CA ASN A 166 -0.86 -20.15 -7.67
C ASN A 166 0.54 -19.54 -7.86
N ASN A 167 0.90 -18.53 -7.08
CA ASN A 167 2.16 -17.82 -7.23
C ASN A 167 2.75 -17.44 -5.87
N ARG A 168 4.05 -17.15 -5.88
CA ARG A 168 4.80 -16.58 -4.76
C ARG A 168 5.36 -15.24 -5.19
N GLN A 169 5.19 -14.22 -4.35
CA GLN A 169 5.77 -12.90 -4.56
C GLN A 169 6.94 -12.67 -3.62
N VAL A 170 8.05 -12.16 -4.16
CA VAL A 170 9.26 -11.77 -3.42
C VAL A 170 9.48 -10.28 -3.61
N PHE A 171 9.67 -9.56 -2.50
CA PHE A 171 9.74 -8.11 -2.45
C PHE A 171 11.18 -7.69 -2.13
N THR A 172 11.76 -6.86 -2.99
CA THR A 172 13.05 -6.20 -2.74
C THR A 172 12.77 -4.85 -2.09
N ILE A 173 13.29 -4.66 -0.89
CA ILE A 173 13.15 -3.42 -0.13
C ILE A 173 14.48 -2.69 -0.12
N ASP A 174 14.48 -1.43 -0.53
CA ASP A 174 15.62 -0.53 -0.45
C ASP A 174 15.20 0.77 0.23
N ASN A 175 16.00 1.24 1.19
CA ASN A 175 15.76 2.48 1.94
C ASN A 175 14.32 2.64 2.51
N GLY A 176 13.68 1.54 2.91
CA GLY A 176 12.31 1.54 3.43
C GLY A 176 11.22 1.57 2.36
N ASN A 177 11.56 1.32 1.10
CA ASN A 177 10.63 1.27 -0.03
C ASN A 177 10.71 -0.07 -0.76
N VAL A 178 9.58 -0.64 -1.15
CA VAL A 178 9.56 -1.80 -2.05
C VAL A 178 9.92 -1.32 -3.46
N VAL A 179 11.14 -1.57 -3.93
CA VAL A 179 11.58 -1.12 -5.26
C VAL A 179 11.30 -2.15 -6.36
N ARG A 180 11.10 -3.42 -5.98
CA ARG A 180 10.84 -4.50 -6.92
C ARG A 180 9.97 -5.59 -6.30
N ILE A 181 9.04 -6.14 -7.07
CA ILE A 181 8.28 -7.35 -6.74
C ILE A 181 8.49 -8.35 -7.86
N GLU A 182 8.86 -9.57 -7.52
CA GLU A 182 8.99 -10.68 -8.45
C GLU A 182 7.96 -11.74 -8.13
N GLN A 183 7.13 -12.09 -9.11
CA GLN A 183 6.11 -13.12 -8.99
C GLN A 183 6.56 -14.38 -9.71
N TYR A 184 6.57 -15.50 -8.99
CA TYR A 184 6.93 -16.81 -9.50
C TYR A 184 5.73 -17.75 -9.44
N GLY A 185 5.46 -18.48 -10.53
CA GLY A 185 4.46 -19.53 -10.54
C GLY A 185 4.88 -20.68 -9.61
N ILE A 186 3.98 -21.15 -8.73
CA ILE A 186 4.30 -22.22 -7.77
C ILE A 186 4.58 -23.53 -8.49
N ALA A 187 3.74 -23.89 -9.46
CA ALA A 187 3.85 -25.15 -10.19
C ALA A 187 5.06 -25.17 -11.14
N SER A 188 5.37 -24.04 -11.76
CA SER A 188 6.43 -23.93 -12.78
C SER A 188 7.79 -23.52 -12.19
N GLY A 189 7.79 -22.85 -11.04
CA GLY A 189 8.95 -22.15 -10.49
C GLY A 189 9.46 -20.98 -11.35
N LYS A 190 8.78 -20.66 -12.46
CA LYS A 190 9.21 -19.64 -13.41
C LYS A 190 8.78 -18.26 -12.96
N LEU A 191 9.59 -17.26 -13.29
CA LEU A 191 9.25 -15.86 -13.15
C LEU A 191 8.12 -15.52 -14.14
N GLU A 192 6.98 -15.09 -13.63
CA GLU A 192 5.78 -14.74 -14.40
C GLU A 192 5.65 -13.23 -14.55
N GLN A 193 6.01 -12.46 -13.52
CA GLN A 193 5.84 -11.01 -13.53
C GLN A 193 6.92 -10.32 -12.70
N VAL A 194 7.33 -9.13 -13.14
CA VAL A 194 8.21 -8.23 -12.41
C VAL A 194 7.56 -6.86 -12.34
N THR A 195 7.41 -6.33 -11.12
CA THR A 195 6.98 -4.94 -10.89
C THR A 195 8.16 -4.14 -10.36
N GLN A 196 8.48 -3.02 -10.99
CA GLN A 196 9.52 -2.08 -10.57
C GLN A 196 8.86 -0.76 -10.14
N MET A 197 9.33 -0.18 -9.05
CA MET A 197 8.75 1.02 -8.47
C MET A 197 9.82 2.06 -8.18
N THR A 198 9.46 3.32 -8.42
CA THR A 198 10.30 4.50 -8.21
C THR A 198 9.52 5.53 -7.42
N TYR A 199 10.21 6.22 -6.52
CA TYR A 199 9.60 7.01 -5.45
C TYR A 199 10.14 8.43 -5.42
N ASP A 200 9.30 9.35 -4.96
CA ASP A 200 9.72 10.66 -4.49
C ASP A 200 10.25 10.55 -3.06
N ASN A 201 11.57 10.65 -2.91
CA ASN A 201 12.24 10.51 -1.61
C ASN A 201 12.02 11.70 -0.66
N THR A 202 11.42 12.80 -1.13
CA THR A 202 11.17 14.00 -0.32
C THR A 202 9.81 14.00 0.37
N HIS A 203 8.87 13.17 -0.10
CA HIS A 203 7.54 13.08 0.46
C HIS A 203 7.20 11.65 0.93
N LEU A 204 6.39 11.56 1.97
CA LEU A 204 5.93 10.30 2.54
C LEU A 204 4.72 9.76 1.80
N ALA A 205 4.63 8.43 1.70
CA ALA A 205 3.40 7.77 1.31
C ALA A 205 2.38 7.78 2.46
N PRO A 206 1.08 7.61 2.16
CA PRO A 206 0.09 7.31 3.18
C PRO A 206 0.48 6.04 3.96
N PRO A 207 0.29 6.02 5.29
CA PRO A 207 0.55 4.83 6.08
C PRO A 207 -0.41 3.70 5.70
N ALA A 208 0.00 2.44 5.91
CA ALA A 208 -0.82 1.28 5.58
C ALA A 208 -2.18 1.32 6.31
N GLN A 209 -3.27 1.13 5.55
CA GLN A 209 -4.61 1.07 6.13
C GLN A 209 -4.89 -0.30 6.75
N LEU A 210 -4.54 -1.38 6.05
CA LEU A 210 -4.68 -2.76 6.51
C LEU A 210 -3.44 -3.21 7.28
N THR A 211 -3.25 -2.65 8.48
CA THR A 211 -2.02 -2.79 9.28
C THR A 211 -1.61 -4.22 9.60
N PHE A 212 -2.58 -5.14 9.67
CA PHE A 212 -2.32 -6.55 9.93
C PHE A 212 -1.60 -7.26 8.77
N LEU A 213 -1.59 -6.67 7.56
CA LEU A 213 -0.90 -7.21 6.38
C LEU A 213 0.53 -6.70 6.21
N GLY A 214 0.99 -5.76 7.05
CA GLY A 214 2.29 -5.11 6.94
C GLY A 214 2.19 -3.61 6.72
N GLU A 215 3.33 -2.93 6.77
CA GLU A 215 3.45 -1.51 6.46
C GLU A 215 3.73 -1.29 4.96
N THR A 216 3.42 -0.10 4.46
CA THR A 216 3.64 0.34 3.06
C THR A 216 5.07 0.83 2.86
N SER A 217 5.47 1.06 1.60
CA SER A 217 6.69 1.82 1.28
C SER A 217 6.65 3.18 1.97
N ARG A 218 7.82 3.65 2.44
CA ARG A 218 7.96 4.93 3.16
C ARG A 218 7.57 6.14 2.32
N ASN A 219 7.99 6.14 1.06
CA ASN A 219 7.96 7.31 0.19
C ASN A 219 6.82 7.24 -0.84
N ALA A 220 6.41 8.41 -1.31
CA ALA A 220 5.34 8.53 -2.29
C ALA A 220 5.75 7.91 -3.64
N LEU A 221 4.93 6.98 -4.14
CA LEU A 221 5.14 6.36 -5.45
C LEU A 221 4.95 7.41 -6.55
N VAL A 222 5.88 7.45 -7.51
CA VAL A 222 5.78 8.34 -8.69
C VAL A 222 5.72 7.58 -10.00
N HIS A 223 6.25 6.36 -10.03
CA HIS A 223 6.20 5.53 -11.22
C HIS A 223 6.28 4.04 -10.88
N LYS A 224 5.50 3.24 -11.60
CA LYS A 224 5.44 1.78 -11.50
C LYS A 224 5.50 1.20 -12.90
N LYS A 225 6.34 0.20 -13.10
CA LYS A 225 6.48 -0.54 -14.37
C LYS A 225 6.27 -2.02 -14.12
N ILE A 226 5.44 -2.66 -14.92
CA ILE A 226 5.18 -4.11 -14.85
C ILE A 226 5.67 -4.75 -16.15
N LEU A 227 6.48 -5.79 -16.02
CA LEU A 227 6.89 -6.70 -17.08
C LEU A 227 6.17 -8.03 -16.85
N ASP A 228 5.24 -8.38 -17.74
CA ASP A 228 4.49 -9.62 -17.67
C ASP A 228 5.00 -10.63 -18.71
N TYR A 229 5.50 -11.75 -18.23
CA TYR A 229 6.07 -12.84 -19.02
C TYR A 229 5.08 -13.99 -19.23
N GLY A 230 3.83 -13.86 -18.77
CA GLY A 230 2.79 -14.88 -18.87
C GLY A 230 2.24 -15.06 -20.29
N TYR A 231 2.55 -14.14 -21.20
CA TYR A 231 2.02 -14.15 -22.55
C TYR A 231 2.90 -14.92 -23.54
N THR A 232 2.27 -15.63 -24.47
CA THR A 232 2.96 -16.46 -25.47
C THR A 232 3.56 -15.65 -26.61
N ASP A 233 3.09 -14.42 -26.83
CA ASP A 233 3.52 -13.53 -27.91
C ASP A 233 4.66 -12.58 -27.51
N GLY A 234 5.06 -12.57 -26.23
CA GLY A 234 6.18 -11.80 -25.73
C GLY A 234 5.95 -11.23 -24.35
N VAL A 235 6.79 -10.26 -23.96
CA VAL A 235 6.67 -9.56 -22.68
C VAL A 235 5.74 -8.36 -22.84
N HIS A 236 4.67 -8.33 -22.05
CA HIS A 236 3.75 -7.20 -22.00
C HIS A 236 4.26 -6.19 -20.97
N ILE A 237 4.30 -4.90 -21.36
CA ILE A 237 4.81 -3.82 -20.54
C ILE A 237 3.67 -2.86 -20.20
N TYR A 238 3.48 -2.63 -18.92
CA TYR A 238 2.51 -1.68 -18.37
C TYR A 238 3.27 -0.61 -17.58
N ASP A 239 3.14 0.65 -17.98
CA ASP A 239 3.77 1.78 -17.33
C ASP A 239 2.70 2.64 -16.65
N TYR A 240 2.96 3.04 -15.40
CA TYR A 240 2.06 3.85 -14.60
C TYR A 240 2.82 5.02 -14.01
N THR A 241 2.23 6.22 -14.09
CA THR A 241 2.77 7.44 -13.48
C THR A 241 1.79 7.97 -12.45
N TYR A 242 2.32 8.59 -11.40
CA TYR A 242 1.53 9.08 -10.28
C TYR A 242 1.80 10.56 -10.02
N THR A 243 0.72 11.33 -9.90
CA THR A 243 0.76 12.70 -9.38
C THR A 243 0.23 12.68 -7.95
N ASN A 244 0.95 13.31 -7.02
CA ASN A 244 0.61 13.32 -5.61
C ASN A 244 0.40 14.76 -5.12
N GLU A 245 -0.66 14.99 -4.33
CA GLU A 245 -0.94 16.26 -3.66
C GLU A 245 -0.84 16.08 -2.14
N TYR A 246 -0.45 17.16 -1.45
CA TYR A 246 -0.15 17.14 -0.03
C TYR A 246 -0.83 18.30 0.69
N ASP A 247 -1.19 18.10 1.96
CA ASP A 247 -1.65 19.18 2.83
C ASP A 247 -0.49 20.00 3.44
N ALA A 248 -0.83 21.01 4.22
CA ALA A 248 0.14 21.88 4.91
C ALA A 248 1.02 21.14 5.94
N GLN A 249 0.62 19.93 6.35
CA GLN A 249 1.40 19.05 7.24
C GLN A 249 2.27 18.05 6.46
N GLY A 250 2.28 18.12 5.12
CA GLY A 250 3.04 17.22 4.25
C GLY A 250 2.44 15.83 4.12
N ARG A 251 1.17 15.63 4.52
CA ARG A 251 0.47 14.35 4.36
C ARG A 251 -0.15 14.29 2.97
N MET A 252 0.01 13.17 2.28
CA MET A 252 -0.60 12.98 0.96
C MET A 252 -2.12 12.97 1.08
N THR A 253 -2.80 13.92 0.43
CA THR A 253 -4.26 14.05 0.41
C THR A 253 -4.88 13.51 -0.86
N ARG A 254 -4.12 13.43 -1.95
CA ARG A 254 -4.58 12.85 -3.21
C ARG A 254 -3.44 12.19 -3.98
N GLN A 255 -3.75 11.06 -4.61
CA GLN A 255 -2.90 10.40 -5.60
C GLN A 255 -3.70 10.14 -6.88
N ILE A 256 -3.17 10.57 -8.02
CA ILE A 256 -3.76 10.36 -9.34
C ILE A 256 -2.87 9.37 -10.09
N GLU A 257 -3.43 8.24 -10.52
CA GLU A 257 -2.75 7.24 -11.33
C GLU A 257 -3.10 7.44 -12.81
N TYR A 258 -2.07 7.44 -13.65
CA TYR A 258 -2.20 7.36 -15.10
C TYR A 258 -1.61 6.04 -15.56
N HIS A 259 -2.28 5.42 -16.52
CA HIS A 259 -1.87 4.17 -17.11
C HIS A 259 -1.45 4.37 -18.56
N GLN A 260 -0.40 3.69 -18.98
CA GLN A 260 0.08 3.64 -20.35
C GLN A 260 0.39 2.18 -20.69
N GLU A 261 -0.31 1.66 -21.69
CA GLU A 261 -0.05 0.34 -22.26
C GLU A 261 0.39 0.53 -23.71
N SER A 262 1.43 -0.18 -24.15
CA SER A 262 1.97 0.00 -25.51
C SER A 262 0.99 -0.35 -26.64
N TRP A 263 -0.03 -1.18 -26.36
CA TRP A 263 -1.04 -1.66 -27.32
C TRP A 263 -2.42 -1.00 -27.17
N TYR A 264 -2.64 -0.15 -26.16
CA TYR A 264 -3.92 0.53 -25.92
C TYR A 264 -3.78 2.04 -25.99
N ASN A 265 -4.86 2.76 -26.35
CA ASN A 265 -4.89 4.22 -26.47
C ASN A 265 -3.72 4.81 -27.31
N GLN A 266 -3.29 4.09 -28.36
CA GLN A 266 -2.13 4.45 -29.19
C GLN A 266 -0.84 4.66 -28.38
N GLY A 267 -0.69 3.95 -27.25
CA GLY A 267 0.46 4.08 -26.36
C GLY A 267 0.50 5.39 -25.57
N LYS A 268 -0.59 6.16 -25.48
CA LYS A 268 -0.63 7.42 -24.73
C LYS A 268 -1.14 7.19 -23.30
N PRO A 269 -0.55 7.86 -22.29
CA PRO A 269 -1.06 7.84 -20.93
C PRO A 269 -2.50 8.32 -20.85
N TYR A 270 -3.28 7.70 -19.97
CA TYR A 270 -4.65 8.09 -19.68
C TYR A 270 -4.95 7.95 -18.18
N PHE A 271 -5.83 8.79 -17.67
CA PHE A 271 -6.26 8.76 -16.27
C PHE A 271 -6.91 7.41 -15.94
N TRP A 272 -6.49 6.79 -14.83
CA TRP A 272 -6.98 5.50 -14.38
C TRP A 272 -7.77 5.62 -13.07
N THR A 273 -7.16 6.19 -12.03
CA THR A 273 -7.81 6.38 -10.72
C THR A 273 -7.40 7.68 -10.06
N ALA A 274 -8.28 8.22 -9.23
CA ALA A 274 -7.97 9.26 -8.25
C ALA A 274 -8.33 8.76 -6.86
N THR A 275 -7.33 8.71 -5.97
CA THR A 275 -7.49 8.32 -4.58
C THR A 275 -7.35 9.55 -3.69
N ASP A 276 -8.39 9.85 -2.92
CA ASP A 276 -8.37 10.89 -1.88
C ASP A 276 -8.18 10.25 -0.51
N TYR A 277 -7.31 10.85 0.31
CA TYR A 277 -7.01 10.43 1.67
C TYR A 277 -7.46 11.47 2.68
N TYR A 278 -8.10 11.01 3.75
CA TYR A 278 -8.57 11.83 4.84
C TYR A 278 -8.06 11.24 6.15
N TYR A 279 -7.45 12.09 6.98
CA TYR A 279 -6.74 11.75 8.20
C TYR A 279 -7.52 12.20 9.44
#